data_AF-A0A9X0WDN5-F1
#
_entry.id   AF-A0A9X0WDN5-F1
#
_cell.length_a   1.000
_cell.length_b   1.000
_cell.length_c   1.000
_cell.angle_alpha   90.00
_cell.angle_beta   90.00
_cell.angle_gamma   90.00
#
_symmetry.space_group_name_H-M   'P 1'
#
loop_
_entity.id
_entity.type
_entity.pdbx_description
1 polymer ?
#
loop_
_entity_poly.entity_id
_entity_poly.type
_entity_poly.pdbx_seq_one_letter_code
_entity_poly.pdbx_strand_id
1 'polypeptide(L)'
;MLVHTEVQGAAQTEFAKRMFQYNYRIRDRYDRSVVSLAVLSDTNRQFRPSSYEDGRWGCRILFEFPTVKLLDYTEPERWAELEASDNVFALVIMAQIRAKVTDDAETLKGWKFRLIRMLYERGYERPLILQLFRLIDWMIRLPEGLEVDFRQELYAYEEQQRMPYNHIWSAPRCKSHLTVQQKETLRPYIRRRDEVA
;
A
#
# COMPACT_ATOMS: atom_id res chain seq x y z
N MET A 1 15.51 21.94 4.28
CA MET A 1 14.13 21.58 4.65
C MET A 1 14.08 20.10 4.99
N LEU A 2 13.37 19.71 6.04
CA LEU A 2 13.12 18.32 6.43
C LEU A 2 11.63 18.02 6.33
N VAL A 3 11.30 16.75 6.06
CA VAL A 3 9.91 16.26 6.03
C VAL A 3 9.77 15.18 7.09
N HIS A 4 8.79 15.36 7.96
CA HIS A 4 8.36 14.39 8.95
C HIS A 4 7.01 13.82 8.48
N THR A 5 6.94 12.50 8.28
CA THR A 5 5.69 11.83 7.90
C THR A 5 5.32 10.84 8.98
N GLU A 6 4.13 10.98 9.55
CA GLU A 6 3.60 10.07 10.55
C GLU A 6 2.42 9.29 9.97
N VAL A 7 2.49 7.95 10.04
CA VAL A 7 1.41 7.06 9.61
C VAL A 7 0.69 6.51 10.84
N GLN A 8 -0.61 6.77 10.95
CA GLN A 8 -1.40 6.39 12.12
C GLN A 8 -2.46 5.35 11.75
N GLY A 9 -2.39 4.17 12.37
CA GLY A 9 -3.30 3.05 12.08
C GLY A 9 -4.54 2.93 12.99
N ALA A 10 -4.62 3.75 14.04
CA ALA A 10 -5.73 3.79 15.00
C ALA A 10 -6.01 5.23 15.44
N ALA A 11 -7.28 5.57 15.70
CA ALA A 11 -7.64 6.89 16.23
C ALA A 11 -7.05 7.07 17.65
N GLN A 12 -6.24 8.12 17.85
CA GLN A 12 -5.59 8.41 19.13
C GLN A 12 -5.69 9.89 19.45
N THR A 13 -6.15 10.22 20.65
CA THR A 13 -6.35 11.61 21.11
C THR A 13 -5.06 12.41 21.12
N GLU A 14 -3.95 11.80 21.54
CA GLU A 14 -2.64 12.47 21.64
C GLU A 14 -1.91 12.64 20.30
N PHE A 15 -2.51 12.23 19.18
CA PHE A 15 -1.84 12.23 17.87
C PHE A 15 -1.32 13.63 17.46
N ALA A 16 -2.16 14.66 17.56
CA ALA A 16 -1.77 16.02 17.19
C ALA A 16 -0.63 16.56 18.07
N LYS A 17 -0.66 16.23 19.37
CA LYS A 17 0.41 16.58 20.30
C LYS A 17 1.72 15.90 19.93
N ARG A 18 1.71 14.62 19.54
CA ARG A 18 2.91 13.92 19.05
C ARG A 18 3.45 14.55 17.77
N MET A 19 2.57 14.91 16.83
CA MET A 19 2.95 15.61 15.60
C MET A 19 3.72 16.90 15.89
N PHE A 20 3.24 17.69 16.85
CA PHE A 20 3.94 18.90 17.32
C PHE A 20 5.27 18.57 18.01
N GLN A 21 5.28 17.60 18.93
CA GLN A 21 6.50 17.20 19.66
C GLN A 21 7.61 16.72 18.71
N TYR A 22 7.27 15.95 17.68
CA TYR A 22 8.23 15.51 16.67
C TYR A 22 8.71 16.66 15.80
N ASN A 23 7.82 17.55 15.35
CA ASN A 23 8.22 18.74 14.59
C ASN A 23 9.24 19.58 15.38
N TYR A 24 8.93 19.88 16.64
CA TYR A 24 9.80 20.64 17.53
C TYR A 24 11.15 19.95 17.74
N ARG A 25 11.16 18.66 18.10
CA ARG A 25 12.42 17.91 18.37
C ARG A 25 13.32 17.82 17.14
N ILE A 26 12.75 17.64 15.95
CA ILE A 26 13.52 17.60 14.70
C ILE A 26 14.08 18.99 14.40
N ARG A 27 13.26 20.04 14.54
CA ARG A 27 13.70 21.42 14.30
C ARG A 27 14.83 21.81 15.23
N ASP A 28 14.69 21.55 16.52
CA ASP A 28 15.69 21.83 17.56
C ASP A 28 17.02 21.09 17.29
N ARG A 29 16.95 19.80 16.91
CA ARG A 29 18.14 18.99 16.65
C ARG A 29 18.92 19.40 15.40
N TYR A 30 18.24 19.80 14.32
CA TYR A 30 18.85 19.99 13.01
C TYR A 30 18.93 21.44 12.55
N ASP A 31 18.34 22.37 13.31
CA ASP A 31 18.22 23.79 12.99
C ASP A 31 17.75 24.04 11.54
N ARG A 32 16.71 23.31 11.14
CA ARG A 32 16.12 23.35 9.80
C ARG A 32 14.61 23.37 9.87
N SER A 33 13.99 24.08 8.93
CA SER A 33 12.53 24.04 8.75
C SER A 33 12.05 22.61 8.51
N VAL A 34 10.99 22.22 9.24
CA VAL A 34 10.37 20.90 9.19
C VAL A 34 8.90 21.03 8.79
N VAL A 35 8.49 20.30 7.76
CA VAL A 35 7.08 20.09 7.40
C VAL A 35 6.64 18.76 7.98
N SER A 36 5.56 18.74 8.75
CA SER A 36 4.95 17.49 9.26
C SER A 36 3.72 17.13 8.44
N LEU A 37 3.61 15.87 8.00
CA LEU A 37 2.52 15.34 7.20
C LEU A 37 1.92 14.12 7.92
N ALA A 38 0.59 14.06 8.00
CA ALA A 38 -0.11 12.91 8.58
C ALA A 38 -0.75 12.03 7.50
N VAL A 39 -0.58 10.72 7.63
CA VAL A 39 -1.32 9.70 6.84
C VAL A 39 -2.14 8.85 7.80
N LEU A 40 -3.46 9.00 7.73
CA LEU A 40 -4.40 8.30 8.61
C LEU A 40 -4.96 7.07 7.90
N SER A 41 -4.71 5.89 8.47
CA SER A 41 -5.14 4.59 7.94
C SER A 41 -6.10 3.84 8.87
N ASP A 42 -6.65 4.52 9.87
CA ASP A 42 -7.71 3.99 10.72
C ASP A 42 -9.10 4.05 10.03
N THR A 43 -10.05 3.28 10.57
CA THR A 43 -11.40 3.14 10.03
C THR A 43 -12.41 4.16 10.56
N ASN A 44 -12.01 5.08 11.46
CA ASN A 44 -12.91 6.09 12.00
C ASN A 44 -12.97 7.32 11.07
N ARG A 45 -14.10 7.53 10.38
CA ARG A 45 -14.32 8.64 9.44
C ARG A 45 -14.21 10.03 10.07
N GLN A 46 -14.50 10.16 11.35
CA GLN A 46 -14.49 11.43 12.09
C GLN A 46 -13.11 11.79 12.63
N PHE A 47 -12.20 10.81 12.77
CA PHE A 47 -10.84 11.07 13.23
C PHE A 47 -10.01 11.71 12.11
N ARG A 48 -9.89 13.04 12.16
CA ARG A 48 -9.16 13.89 11.22
C ARG A 48 -8.40 15.03 11.92
N PRO A 49 -7.47 14.73 12.83
CA PRO A 49 -6.63 15.77 13.43
C PRO A 49 -5.85 16.51 12.33
N SER A 50 -5.86 17.83 12.40
CA SER A 50 -5.14 18.74 11.50
C SER A 50 -4.35 19.82 12.25
N SER A 51 -4.56 19.95 13.56
CA SER A 51 -3.85 20.93 14.37
C SER A 51 -3.68 20.47 15.82
N TYR A 52 -2.65 21.01 16.46
CA TYR A 52 -2.44 20.99 17.90
C TYR A 52 -2.47 22.42 18.43
N GLU A 53 -3.18 22.62 19.53
CA GLU A 53 -3.29 23.89 20.21
C GLU A 53 -3.01 23.74 21.71
N ASP A 54 -2.24 24.66 22.26
CA ASP A 54 -2.05 24.82 23.71
C ASP A 54 -1.93 26.31 24.04
N GLY A 55 -2.43 26.72 25.20
CA GLY A 55 -2.33 28.12 25.61
C GLY A 55 -2.76 28.41 27.03
N ARG A 56 -2.05 29.33 27.70
CA ARG A 56 -2.31 29.81 29.07
C ARG A 56 -1.85 31.24 29.23
N TRP A 57 -2.61 32.04 30.00
CA TRP A 57 -2.25 33.42 30.38
C TRP A 57 -1.82 34.32 29.20
N GLY A 58 -2.49 34.20 28.06
CA GLY A 58 -2.16 34.98 26.85
C GLY A 58 -1.01 34.43 26.00
N CYS A 59 -0.33 33.37 26.43
CA CYS A 59 0.62 32.61 25.62
C CYS A 59 -0.10 31.48 24.88
N ARG A 60 0.08 31.35 23.56
CA ARG A 60 -0.58 30.32 22.74
C ARG A 60 0.40 29.73 21.73
N ILE A 61 0.26 28.42 21.51
CA ILE A 61 0.87 27.66 20.43
C ILE A 61 -0.28 27.17 19.54
N LEU A 62 -0.15 27.40 18.24
CA LEU A 62 -0.96 26.78 17.21
C LEU A 62 -0.02 26.09 16.22
N PHE A 63 -0.19 24.79 16.05
CA PHE A 63 0.58 23.98 15.11
C PHE A 63 -0.37 23.27 14.16
N GLU A 64 -0.35 23.66 12.89
CA GLU A 64 -1.19 23.09 11.84
C GLU A 64 -0.37 22.19 10.92
N PHE A 65 -0.97 21.10 10.45
CA PHE A 65 -0.32 20.14 9.58
C PHE A 65 -1.28 19.54 8.55
N PRO A 66 -0.82 19.29 7.31
CA PRO A 66 -1.61 18.57 6.31
C PRO A 66 -1.86 17.11 6.73
N THR A 67 -3.07 16.64 6.44
CA THR A 67 -3.52 15.29 6.76
C THR A 67 -4.18 14.65 5.54
N VAL A 68 -3.83 13.41 5.24
CA VAL A 68 -4.48 12.56 4.24
C VAL A 68 -5.14 11.38 4.94
N LYS A 69 -6.41 11.10 4.65
CA LYS A 69 -7.14 9.95 5.18
C LYS A 69 -7.29 8.88 4.09
N LEU A 70 -6.80 7.67 4.35
CA LEU A 70 -6.87 6.58 3.37
C LEU A 70 -8.31 6.16 3.05
N LEU A 71 -9.24 6.31 4.00
CA LEU A 71 -10.66 6.05 3.73
C LEU A 71 -11.25 6.94 2.64
N ASP A 72 -10.71 8.14 2.40
CA ASP A 72 -11.21 9.02 1.34
C ASP A 72 -11.00 8.41 -0.05
N TYR A 73 -10.03 7.50 -0.16
CA TYR A 73 -9.77 6.78 -1.39
C TYR A 73 -10.71 5.60 -1.62
N THR A 74 -11.63 5.30 -0.70
CA THR A 74 -12.73 4.35 -0.96
C THR A 74 -13.80 4.91 -1.89
N GLU A 75 -13.87 6.24 -2.05
CA GLU A 75 -14.78 6.88 -2.98
C GLU A 75 -14.44 6.49 -4.42
N PRO A 76 -15.42 6.21 -5.30
CA PRO A 76 -15.16 5.64 -6.63
C PRO A 76 -14.17 6.43 -7.49
N GLU A 77 -14.27 7.77 -7.47
CA GLU A 77 -13.39 8.66 -8.22
C GLU A 77 -11.93 8.56 -7.74
N ARG A 78 -11.72 8.61 -6.42
CA ARG A 78 -10.39 8.49 -5.79
C ARG A 78 -9.81 7.10 -5.92
N TRP A 79 -10.65 6.07 -5.89
CA TRP A 79 -10.23 4.70 -6.13
C TRP A 79 -9.71 4.53 -7.57
N ALA A 80 -10.42 5.09 -8.55
CA ALA A 80 -10.00 5.08 -9.94
C ALA A 80 -8.65 5.81 -10.14
N GLU A 81 -8.40 6.91 -9.42
CA GLU A 81 -7.09 7.58 -9.40
C GLU A 81 -5.97 6.63 -8.94
N LEU A 82 -6.19 5.83 -7.89
CA LEU A 82 -5.20 4.84 -7.42
C LEU A 82 -4.97 3.71 -8.42
N GLU A 83 -6.04 3.24 -9.06
CA GLU A 83 -5.95 2.17 -10.06
C GLU A 83 -5.16 2.60 -11.28
N ALA A 84 -5.38 3.83 -11.74
CA ALA A 84 -4.69 4.42 -12.89
C ALA A 84 -3.28 4.95 -12.56
N SER A 85 -2.92 5.09 -11.29
CA SER A 85 -1.62 5.65 -10.90
C SER A 85 -0.47 4.68 -11.16
N ASP A 86 0.57 5.15 -11.87
CA ASP A 86 1.84 4.42 -12.04
C ASP A 86 2.72 4.42 -10.78
N ASN A 87 2.27 5.04 -9.69
CA ASN A 87 3.00 5.05 -8.43
C ASN A 87 3.02 3.64 -7.81
N VAL A 88 4.21 3.14 -7.51
CA VAL A 88 4.45 1.83 -6.87
C VAL A 88 3.71 1.67 -5.54
N PHE A 89 3.48 2.78 -4.82
CA PHE A 89 2.75 2.79 -3.56
C PHE A 89 1.23 2.79 -3.72
N ALA A 90 0.68 3.00 -4.93
CA ALA A 90 -0.76 2.99 -5.13
C ALA A 90 -1.37 1.60 -4.78
N LEU A 91 -0.73 0.52 -5.23
CA LEU A 91 -1.14 -0.85 -4.87
C LEU A 91 -1.03 -1.13 -3.37
N VAL A 92 -0.02 -0.56 -2.71
CA VAL A 92 0.18 -0.66 -1.26
C VAL A 92 -0.95 0.03 -0.51
N ILE A 93 -1.30 1.25 -0.95
CA ILE A 93 -2.41 2.02 -0.38
C ILE A 93 -3.74 1.27 -0.57
N MET A 94 -4.00 0.75 -1.78
CA MET A 94 -5.20 -0.04 -2.06
C MET A 94 -5.27 -1.30 -1.19
N ALA A 95 -4.16 -2.02 -1.03
CA ALA A 95 -4.08 -3.19 -0.15
C ALA A 95 -4.39 -2.82 1.30
N GLN A 96 -3.78 -1.76 1.81
CA GLN A 96 -4.01 -1.28 3.18
C GLN A 96 -5.47 -0.86 3.40
N ILE A 97 -6.09 -0.18 2.43
CA ILE A 97 -7.51 0.19 2.50
C ILE A 97 -8.36 -1.08 2.58
N ARG A 98 -8.18 -2.04 1.66
CA ARG A 98 -8.99 -3.27 1.62
C ARG A 98 -8.81 -4.12 2.86
N ALA A 99 -7.58 -4.26 3.37
CA ALA A 99 -7.30 -4.95 4.62
C ALA A 99 -8.00 -4.32 5.84
N LYS A 100 -8.32 -3.02 5.79
CA LYS A 100 -8.98 -2.29 6.89
C LYS A 100 -10.49 -2.24 6.79
N VAL A 101 -11.05 -2.23 5.59
CA VAL A 101 -12.49 -1.98 5.36
C VAL A 101 -13.28 -3.22 4.93
N THR A 102 -12.60 -4.32 4.59
CA THR A 102 -13.23 -5.55 4.11
C THR A 102 -13.14 -6.61 5.20
N ASP A 103 -14.27 -6.92 5.82
CA ASP A 103 -14.34 -7.94 6.88
C ASP A 103 -14.51 -9.36 6.33
N ASP A 104 -15.15 -9.50 5.15
CA ASP A 104 -15.36 -10.78 4.49
C ASP A 104 -14.07 -11.31 3.84
N ALA A 105 -13.63 -12.48 4.29
CA ALA A 105 -12.35 -13.06 3.89
C ALA A 105 -12.34 -13.48 2.41
N GLU A 106 -13.47 -13.89 1.84
CA GLU A 106 -13.57 -14.29 0.43
C GLU A 106 -13.47 -13.07 -0.49
N THR A 107 -14.18 -11.99 -0.16
CA THR A 107 -14.07 -10.69 -0.84
C THR A 107 -12.64 -10.17 -0.75
N LEU A 108 -12.00 -10.30 0.42
CA LEU A 108 -10.62 -9.87 0.64
C LEU A 108 -9.61 -10.72 -0.17
N LYS A 109 -9.86 -12.03 -0.33
CA LYS A 109 -9.10 -12.90 -1.24
C LYS A 109 -9.18 -12.39 -2.68
N GLY A 110 -10.38 -12.07 -3.16
CA GLY A 110 -10.59 -11.48 -4.48
C GLY A 110 -9.81 -10.17 -4.68
N TRP A 111 -9.76 -9.31 -3.66
CA TRP A 111 -8.93 -8.11 -3.69
C TRP A 111 -7.44 -8.41 -3.73
N LYS A 112 -6.95 -9.35 -2.91
CA LYS A 112 -5.55 -9.80 -2.92
C LYS A 112 -5.15 -10.25 -4.32
N PHE A 113 -5.98 -11.07 -4.96
CA PHE A 113 -5.76 -11.54 -6.32
C PHE A 113 -5.72 -10.40 -7.34
N ARG A 114 -6.71 -9.50 -7.31
CA ARG A 114 -6.75 -8.32 -8.21
C ARG A 114 -5.50 -7.44 -8.07
N LEU A 115 -5.05 -7.17 -6.84
CA LEU A 115 -3.88 -6.34 -6.58
C LEU A 115 -2.59 -6.96 -7.12
N ILE A 116 -2.44 -8.28 -7.00
CA ILE A 116 -1.26 -9.00 -7.47
C ILE A 116 -1.27 -9.12 -8.99
N ARG A 117 -2.45 -9.27 -9.60
CA ARG A 117 -2.60 -9.17 -11.05
C ARG A 117 -2.17 -7.79 -11.56
N MET A 118 -2.67 -6.71 -10.95
CA MET A 118 -2.26 -5.34 -11.30
C MET A 118 -0.75 -5.12 -11.10
N LEU A 119 -0.16 -5.73 -10.06
CA LEU A 119 1.28 -5.68 -9.81
C LEU A 119 2.09 -6.25 -11.00
N TYR A 120 1.64 -7.37 -11.57
CA TYR A 120 2.25 -7.93 -12.76
C TYR A 120 2.02 -7.06 -14.01
N GLU A 121 0.83 -6.51 -14.18
CA GLU A 121 0.48 -5.72 -15.37
C GLU A 121 1.27 -4.40 -15.47
N ARG A 122 1.73 -3.84 -14.34
CA ARG A 122 2.48 -2.56 -14.30
C ARG A 122 3.94 -2.63 -14.76
N GLY A 123 4.43 -3.79 -15.19
CA GLY A 123 5.73 -3.92 -15.87
C GLY A 123 6.96 -3.62 -15.00
N TYR A 124 6.83 -3.68 -13.67
CA TYR A 124 7.93 -3.44 -12.74
C TYR A 124 9.05 -4.48 -12.86
N GLU A 125 10.26 -4.11 -12.44
CA GLU A 125 11.36 -5.06 -12.36
C GLU A 125 11.11 -6.15 -11.31
N ARG A 126 11.66 -7.34 -11.59
CA ARG A 126 11.51 -8.54 -10.77
C ARG A 126 11.76 -8.31 -9.26
N PRO A 127 12.86 -7.67 -8.82
CA PRO A 127 13.09 -7.45 -7.39
C PRO A 127 12.00 -6.62 -6.71
N LEU A 128 11.47 -5.61 -7.42
CA LEU A 128 10.42 -4.73 -6.92
C LEU A 128 9.09 -5.48 -6.82
N ILE A 129 8.73 -6.29 -7.81
CA ILE A 129 7.53 -7.15 -7.75
C ILE A 129 7.58 -8.04 -6.51
N LEU A 130 8.73 -8.69 -6.23
CA LEU A 130 8.88 -9.54 -5.05
C LEU A 130 8.76 -8.78 -3.72
N GLN A 131 9.22 -7.53 -3.67
CA GLN A 131 9.08 -6.70 -2.47
C GLN A 131 7.62 -6.27 -2.26
N LEU A 132 6.96 -5.79 -3.32
CA LEU A 132 5.57 -5.35 -3.25
C LEU A 132 4.61 -6.50 -2.98
N PHE A 133 4.82 -7.66 -3.60
CA PHE A 133 4.03 -8.87 -3.30
C PHE A 133 4.12 -9.23 -1.82
N ARG A 134 5.32 -9.28 -1.25
CA ARG A 134 5.52 -9.59 0.17
C ARG A 134 4.81 -8.61 1.08
N LEU A 135 4.83 -7.33 0.71
CA LEU A 135 4.16 -6.29 1.47
C LEU A 135 2.63 -6.47 1.42
N ILE A 136 2.07 -6.71 0.23
CA ILE A 136 0.63 -6.96 0.03
C ILE A 136 0.19 -8.23 0.78
N ASP A 137 0.98 -9.30 0.69
CA ASP A 137 0.74 -10.57 1.39
C ASP A 137 0.78 -10.40 2.92
N TRP A 138 1.67 -9.56 3.43
CA TRP A 138 1.73 -9.27 4.86
C TRP A 138 0.56 -8.42 5.36
N MET A 139 0.10 -7.47 4.54
CA MET A 139 -1.06 -6.61 4.84
C MET A 139 -2.39 -7.37 4.76
N ILE A 140 -2.55 -8.26 3.78
CA ILE A 140 -3.76 -9.05 3.56
C ILE A 140 -3.49 -10.51 3.93
N ARG A 141 -3.79 -10.84 5.20
CA ARG A 141 -3.73 -12.21 5.71
C ARG A 141 -5.08 -12.88 5.55
N LEU A 142 -5.10 -14.02 4.85
CA LEU A 142 -6.30 -14.82 4.69
C LEU A 142 -6.28 -16.02 5.67
N PRO A 143 -7.45 -16.58 6.00
CA PRO A 143 -7.53 -17.90 6.62
C PRO A 143 -6.82 -18.96 5.76
N GLU A 144 -6.28 -20.00 6.39
CA GLU A 144 -5.43 -20.99 5.73
C GLU A 144 -6.05 -21.62 4.47
N GLY A 145 -7.33 -22.01 4.53
CA GLY A 145 -8.04 -22.57 3.37
C GLY A 145 -8.09 -21.60 2.18
N LEU A 146 -8.40 -20.33 2.45
CA LEU A 146 -8.44 -19.30 1.41
C LEU A 146 -7.06 -18.91 0.91
N GLU A 147 -6.02 -19.05 1.73
CA GLU A 147 -4.64 -18.84 1.32
C GLU A 147 -4.16 -19.97 0.40
N VAL A 148 -4.60 -21.22 0.62
CA VAL A 148 -4.36 -22.33 -0.31
C VAL A 148 -5.09 -22.08 -1.63
N ASP A 149 -6.37 -21.76 -1.60
CA ASP A 149 -7.18 -21.49 -2.79
C ASP A 149 -6.60 -20.33 -3.61
N PHE A 150 -6.28 -19.22 -2.94
CA PHE A 150 -5.62 -18.05 -3.53
C PHE A 150 -4.34 -18.43 -4.30
N ARG A 151 -3.51 -19.30 -3.71
CA ARG A 151 -2.25 -19.73 -4.34
C ARG A 151 -2.48 -20.59 -5.56
N GLN A 152 -3.47 -21.49 -5.51
CA GLN A 152 -3.85 -22.30 -6.67
C GLN A 152 -4.34 -21.42 -7.82
N GLU A 153 -5.21 -20.45 -7.53
CA GLU A 153 -5.69 -19.46 -8.50
C GLU A 153 -4.52 -18.66 -9.10
N LEU A 154 -3.58 -18.21 -8.26
CA LEU A 154 -2.40 -17.45 -8.71
C LEU A 154 -1.49 -18.29 -9.61
N TYR A 155 -1.25 -19.56 -9.28
CA TYR A 155 -0.47 -20.46 -10.12
C TYR A 155 -1.13 -20.71 -11.47
N ALA A 156 -2.44 -20.95 -11.48
CA ALA A 156 -3.19 -21.13 -12.73
C ALA A 156 -3.12 -19.88 -13.61
N TYR A 157 -3.22 -18.68 -13.01
CA TYR A 157 -3.03 -17.42 -13.72
C TYR A 157 -1.61 -17.28 -14.30
N GLU A 158 -0.57 -17.56 -13.51
CA GLU A 158 0.82 -17.52 -13.99
C GLU A 158 1.08 -18.48 -15.15
N GLU A 159 0.45 -19.66 -15.14
CA GLU A 159 0.56 -20.66 -16.22
C GLU A 159 -0.17 -20.26 -17.50
N GLN A 160 -1.40 -19.75 -17.38
CA GLN A 160 -2.14 -19.20 -18.52
C GLN A 160 -1.38 -18.04 -19.16
N GLN A 161 -0.71 -17.23 -18.35
CA GLN A 161 0.10 -16.12 -18.79
C GLN A 161 1.45 -16.55 -19.40
N ARG A 162 1.82 -17.84 -19.32
CA ARG A 162 3.08 -18.42 -19.84
C ARG A 162 2.91 -19.07 -21.23
N MET A 163 1.68 -19.27 -21.73
CA MET A 163 1.37 -19.82 -23.06
C MET A 163 0.35 -18.88 -23.75
N PRO A 164 0.55 -18.30 -24.96
CA PRO A 164 1.47 -18.64 -26.07
C PRO A 164 2.24 -17.44 -26.69
N TYR A 165 3.55 -17.54 -26.91
CA TYR A 165 4.26 -16.84 -28.01
C TYR A 165 5.63 -17.50 -28.23
N ASN A 166 5.63 -18.75 -28.71
CA ASN A 166 6.84 -19.42 -29.20
C ASN A 166 6.63 -20.03 -30.60
N HIS A 167 5.78 -19.40 -31.42
CA HIS A 167 5.80 -19.61 -32.86
C HIS A 167 5.53 -18.29 -33.59
N ILE A 168 6.47 -17.95 -34.49
CA ILE A 168 6.40 -16.98 -35.60
C ILE A 168 7.03 -15.59 -35.34
N TRP A 169 7.88 -15.23 -36.31
CA TRP A 169 8.87 -14.15 -36.40
C TRP A 169 8.25 -12.83 -36.96
N SER A 170 9.02 -11.72 -36.89
CA SER A 170 8.90 -10.39 -37.55
C SER A 170 7.96 -9.26 -37.03
N ALA A 171 8.59 -8.31 -36.31
CA ALA A 171 8.44 -6.83 -36.35
C ALA A 171 7.12 -6.14 -35.85
N PRO A 172 7.11 -4.82 -35.58
CA PRO A 172 7.41 -4.24 -34.26
C PRO A 172 6.28 -3.36 -33.65
N ARG A 173 6.44 -3.06 -32.36
CA ARG A 173 5.72 -2.06 -31.53
C ARG A 173 4.33 -2.46 -31.02
N CYS A 174 4.32 -3.20 -29.91
CA CYS A 174 3.39 -2.95 -28.82
C CYS A 174 4.14 -3.14 -27.49
N LYS A 175 4.32 -2.06 -26.72
CA LYS A 175 5.06 -2.07 -25.44
C LYS A 175 4.16 -2.56 -24.31
N SER A 176 3.94 -3.86 -24.23
CA SER A 176 3.45 -4.54 -23.04
C SER A 176 3.98 -5.98 -23.04
N HIS A 177 5.31 -6.11 -23.01
CA HIS A 177 5.96 -7.41 -22.92
C HIS A 177 6.40 -7.63 -21.46
N LEU A 178 5.52 -8.24 -20.67
CA LEU A 178 5.98 -8.99 -19.50
C LEU A 178 6.91 -10.09 -20.01
N THR A 179 8.17 -10.05 -19.62
CA THR A 179 9.12 -11.10 -20.00
C THR A 179 8.79 -12.38 -19.23
N VAL A 180 8.91 -13.54 -19.89
CA VAL A 180 8.68 -14.87 -19.28
C VAL A 180 9.47 -15.05 -17.98
N GLN A 181 10.63 -14.40 -17.84
CA GLN A 181 11.47 -14.38 -16.63
C GLN A 181 10.85 -13.64 -15.43
N GLN A 182 9.95 -12.68 -15.64
CA GLN A 182 9.27 -11.96 -14.55
C GLN A 182 8.11 -12.77 -13.94
N LYS A 183 7.59 -13.81 -14.62
CA LYS A 183 6.44 -14.63 -14.17
C LYS A 183 6.83 -15.90 -13.40
N GLU A 184 8.11 -16.29 -13.39
CA GLU A 184 8.64 -17.46 -12.65
C GLU A 184 9.04 -17.11 -11.19
N THR A 185 8.52 -15.99 -10.68
CA THR A 185 9.11 -15.18 -9.61
C THR A 185 8.69 -15.56 -8.21
N LEU A 186 7.42 -15.86 -8.00
CA LEU A 186 6.91 -16.10 -6.65
C LEU A 186 6.85 -17.57 -6.26
N ARG A 187 6.91 -18.51 -7.21
CA ARG A 187 6.94 -19.96 -6.94
C ARG A 187 7.91 -20.34 -5.80
N PRO A 188 9.16 -19.85 -5.73
CA PRO A 188 10.06 -20.18 -4.62
C PRO A 188 9.67 -19.53 -3.29
N TYR A 189 9.05 -18.34 -3.31
CA TYR A 189 8.60 -17.63 -2.10
C TYR A 189 7.33 -18.26 -1.53
N ILE A 190 6.38 -18.56 -2.40
CA ILE A 190 5.12 -19.22 -2.05
C ILE A 190 5.40 -20.63 -1.50
N ARG A 191 6.30 -21.39 -2.16
CA ARG A 191 6.68 -22.75 -1.74
C ARG A 191 7.47 -22.79 -0.44
N ARG A 192 8.32 -21.79 -0.15
CA ARG A 192 9.03 -21.71 1.14
C ARG A 192 8.11 -21.48 2.34
N ARG A 193 6.93 -20.88 2.13
CA ARG A 193 5.96 -20.69 3.23
C ARG A 193 5.28 -22.00 3.64
N ASP A 194 5.22 -22.98 2.74
CA ASP A 194 4.70 -24.34 3.01
C ASP A 194 5.65 -25.19 3.87
N GLU A 195 6.94 -24.87 3.91
CA GLU A 195 7.95 -25.67 4.63
C GLU A 195 8.17 -25.21 6.09
N VAL A 196 7.50 -24.13 6.52
CA VAL A 196 7.68 -23.51 7.86
C VAL A 196 6.34 -23.42 8.63
N ALA A 197 5.28 -24.07 8.15
CA ALA A 197 3.99 -24.17 8.82
C ALA A 197 3.79 -25.56 9.43
#